data_AF-A0A9X2H2N3-F1
#
_entry.id   AF-A0A9X2H2N3-F1
#
_cell.length_a   1.000
_cell.length_b   1.000
_cell.length_c   1.000
_cell.angle_alpha   90.00
_cell.angle_beta   90.00
_cell.angle_gamma   90.00
#
_symmetry.space_group_name_H-M   'P 1'
#
loop_
_entity.id
_entity.type
_entity.pdbx_description
1 polymer ?
#
loop_
_entity_poly.entity_id
_entity_poly.type
_entity_poly.pdbx_seq_one_letter_code
_entity_poly.pdbx_strand_id
1 'polypeptide(L)' 'MDHSQAPILQALQAHHDSGQLPFTPPGHKQARGADPRVTEVLGGAVFRSDVLSVGGLDDRSSSGGFLQQAEGPKADAVGA' A
#
# COMPACT_ATOMS: atom_id res chain seq x y z
N MET A 1 4.34 -19.30 -13.40
CA MET A 1 3.93 -18.30 -12.40
C MET A 1 2.88 -17.39 -13.05
N ASP A 2 1.87 -16.90 -12.32
CA ASP A 2 0.85 -16.00 -12.88
C ASP A 2 1.25 -14.53 -12.70
N HIS A 3 1.67 -13.88 -13.80
CA HIS A 3 2.05 -12.46 -13.84
C HIS A 3 0.88 -11.50 -14.04
N SER A 4 -0.36 -12.01 -14.11
CA SER A 4 -1.56 -11.16 -14.17
C SER A 4 -1.97 -10.63 -12.79
N GLN A 5 -1.45 -11.22 -11.71
CA GLN A 5 -1.73 -10.79 -10.34
C GLN A 5 -0.77 -9.70 -9.88
N ALA A 6 -1.31 -8.74 -9.13
CA ALA A 6 -0.53 -7.69 -8.48
C ALA A 6 -0.95 -7.57 -7.00
N PRO A 7 -0.51 -8.49 -6.13
CA PRO A 7 -1.04 -8.60 -4.76
C PRO A 7 -0.94 -7.31 -3.95
N ILE A 8 0.17 -6.57 -4.08
CA ILE A 8 0.36 -5.28 -3.39
C ILE A 8 -0.63 -4.22 -3.88
N LEU A 9 -0.85 -4.14 -5.20
CA LEU A 9 -1.79 -3.15 -5.76
C LEU A 9 -3.23 -3.48 -5.40
N GLN A 10 -3.59 -4.77 -5.43
CA GLN A 10 -4.91 -5.25 -5.03
C GLN A 10 -5.17 -4.98 -3.54
N ALA A 11 -4.18 -5.24 -2.67
CA ALA A 11 -4.28 -4.93 -1.24
C ALA A 11 -4.41 -3.43 -0.98
N LEU A 12 -3.67 -2.60 -1.72
CA LEU A 12 -3.76 -1.14 -1.61
C LEU A 12 -5.15 -0.63 -2.04
N GLN A 13 -5.71 -1.17 -3.12
CA GLN A 13 -7.07 -0.85 -3.55
C GLN A 13 -8.09 -1.25 -2.48
N ALA A 14 -8.00 -2.47 -1.94
CA ALA A 14 -8.89 -2.93 -0.88
C ALA A 14 -8.78 -2.08 0.40
N HIS A 15 -7.57 -1.65 0.76
CA HIS A 15 -7.34 -0.72 1.87
C HIS A 15 -8.09 0.59 1.65
N HIS A 16 -8.03 1.17 0.45
CA HIS A 16 -8.77 2.38 0.11
C HIS A 16 -10.29 2.19 0.11
N ASP A 17 -10.77 1.09 -0.47
CA ASP A 17 -12.20 0.76 -0.55
C ASP A 17 -12.82 0.56 0.83
N SER A 18 -12.02 0.09 1.80
CA SER A 18 -12.46 -0.05 3.19
C SER A 18 -12.76 1.29 3.89
N GLY A 19 -12.28 2.42 3.36
CA GLY A 19 -12.48 3.74 3.94
C GLY A 19 -11.80 3.95 5.31
N GLN A 20 -10.91 3.05 5.72
CA GLN A 20 -10.27 3.12 7.03
C GLN A 20 -9.38 4.36 7.17
N LEU A 21 -9.41 4.97 8.36
CA LEU A 21 -8.52 6.07 8.74
C LEU A 21 -7.95 5.80 10.14
N PRO A 22 -7.01 4.87 10.27
CA PRO A 22 -6.54 4.45 11.58
C PRO A 22 -5.76 5.58 12.27
N PHE A 23 -5.76 5.58 13.61
CA PHE A 23 -4.94 6.49 14.41
C PHE A 23 -3.45 6.13 14.43
N THR A 24 -3.06 5.06 13.73
CA THR A 24 -1.67 4.65 13.51
C THR A 24 -0.96 5.49 12.44
N PRO A 25 0.37 5.47 12.33
CA PRO A 25 1.06 6.08 11.20
C PRO A 25 0.57 5.55 9.84
N PRO A 26 0.76 6.29 8.73
CA PRO A 26 1.39 7.62 8.67
C PRO A 26 0.52 8.78 9.17
N GLY A 27 1.17 9.87 9.61
CA GLY A 27 0.51 11.06 10.16
C GLY A 27 -0.20 11.95 9.13
N HIS A 28 0.13 11.84 7.84
CA HIS A 28 -0.52 12.61 6.78
C HIS A 28 -1.93 12.11 6.44
N LYS A 29 -2.37 10.98 7.00
CA LYS A 29 -3.75 10.46 6.92
C LYS A 29 -4.33 10.53 5.50
N GLN A 30 -3.67 9.86 4.55
CA GLN A 30 -4.08 9.85 3.14
C GLN A 30 -4.19 11.28 2.56
N ALA A 31 -3.10 12.04 2.62
CA ALA A 31 -2.96 13.46 2.27
C ALA A 31 -3.70 14.49 3.15
N ARG A 32 -4.64 14.11 4.02
CA ARG A 32 -5.44 15.06 4.83
C ARG A 32 -4.61 15.91 5.81
N GLY A 33 -3.50 15.35 6.29
CA GLY A 33 -2.54 16.03 7.17
C GLY A 33 -1.30 16.54 6.43
N ALA A 34 -1.24 16.43 5.11
CA ALA A 34 -0.12 16.94 4.33
C ALA A 34 -0.31 18.46 4.07
N ASP A 35 0.80 19.20 4.01
CA ASP A 35 0.76 20.61 3.62
C ASP A 35 0.24 20.72 2.17
N PRO A 36 -0.75 21.60 1.89
CA PRO A 36 -1.32 21.73 0.55
C PRO A 36 -0.27 21.99 -0.55
N ARG A 37 0.79 22.76 -0.25
CA ARG A 37 1.87 23.05 -1.21
C ARG A 37 2.62 21.78 -1.62
N VAL A 38 2.73 20.81 -0.71
CA VAL A 38 3.37 19.52 -1.01
C VAL A 38 2.43 18.68 -1.87
N THR A 39 1.13 18.66 -1.57
CA THR A 39 0.16 17.91 -2.38
C THR A 39 -0.02 18.50 -3.79
N GLU A 40 0.18 19.81 -3.96
CA GLU A 40 0.17 20.47 -5.27
C GLU A 40 1.34 20.02 -6.15
N VAL A 41 2.53 19.86 -5.58
CA VAL A 41 3.73 19.45 -6.31
C VAL A 41 3.80 17.94 -6.55
N LEU A 42 3.52 17.12 -5.54
CA LEU A 42 3.68 15.67 -5.60
C LEU A 42 2.42 14.92 -6.01
N GLY A 43 1.25 15.54 -5.87
CA GLY A 43 -0.04 14.90 -6.02
C GLY A 43 -0.47 14.12 -4.77
N GLY A 44 -1.77 14.18 -4.45
CA GLY A 44 -2.35 13.48 -3.31
C GLY A 44 -2.25 11.95 -3.38
N ALA A 45 -2.10 11.39 -4.59
CA ALA A 45 -2.01 9.94 -4.81
C ALA A 45 -0.79 9.33 -4.11
N VAL A 46 0.35 10.03 -4.06
CA VAL A 46 1.57 9.54 -3.39
C VAL A 46 1.31 9.23 -1.91
N PHE A 47 0.61 10.13 -1.23
CA PHE A 47 0.22 9.95 0.19
C PHE A 47 -0.90 8.93 0.39
N ARG A 48 -1.71 8.66 -0.63
CA ARG A 48 -2.68 7.56 -0.57
C ARG A 48 -1.98 6.21 -0.72
N SER A 49 -0.88 6.15 -1.45
CA SER A 49 -0.06 4.95 -1.62
C SER A 49 0.93 4.71 -0.48
N ASP A 50 1.26 5.72 0.32
CA ASP A 50 2.08 5.58 1.54
C ASP A 50 1.25 4.96 2.68
N VAL A 51 1.32 3.64 2.77
CA VAL A 51 0.62 2.81 3.75
C VAL A 51 1.62 1.83 4.36
N LEU A 52 1.49 1.56 5.66
CA LEU A 52 2.30 0.55 6.33
C LEU A 52 2.02 -0.84 5.74
N SER A 53 3.06 -1.63 5.49
CA SER A 53 2.89 -3.02 5.04
C SER A 53 2.17 -3.88 6.09
N VAL A 54 2.59 -3.81 7.37
CA VAL A 54 2.01 -4.55 8.49
C VAL A 54 1.15 -3.62 9.34
N GLY A 55 -0.08 -4.02 9.64
CA GLY A 55 -1.06 -3.18 10.34
C GLY A 55 -1.61 -2.03 9.49
N GLY A 56 -1.48 -2.13 8.17
CA GLY A 56 -1.96 -1.17 7.18
C GLY A 56 -2.52 -1.89 5.95
N LEU A 57 -1.65 -2.31 5.04
CA LEU A 57 -1.99 -3.16 3.89
C LEU A 57 -2.37 -4.59 4.33
N ASP A 58 -1.56 -5.17 5.20
CA ASP A 58 -1.82 -6.44 5.85
C ASP A 58 -2.18 -6.23 7.33
N ASP A 59 -2.68 -7.27 7.99
CA ASP A 59 -2.95 -7.23 9.42
C ASP A 59 -1.66 -7.28 10.27
N ARG A 60 -1.81 -7.22 11.59
CA ARG A 60 -0.66 -7.23 12.52
C ARG A 60 0.14 -8.53 12.48
N SER A 61 -0.48 -9.64 12.11
CA SER A 61 0.15 -10.97 12.00
C SER A 61 0.62 -11.28 10.58
N SER A 62 0.42 -10.37 9.63
CA SER A 62 0.65 -10.60 8.20
C SER A 62 -0.12 -11.81 7.66
N SER A 63 -1.36 -12.00 8.12
CA SER A 63 -2.16 -13.18 7.74
C SER A 63 -2.61 -13.16 6.27
N GLY A 64 -2.65 -11.98 5.64
CA GLY A 64 -2.92 -11.83 4.22
C GLY A 64 -1.76 -12.29 3.33
N GLY A 65 -0.52 -12.21 3.82
CA GLY A 65 0.67 -12.71 3.13
C GLY A 65 0.97 -11.98 1.80
N PHE A 66 0.46 -10.76 1.61
CA PHE A 66 0.51 -10.06 0.31
C PHE A 66 1.94 -9.79 -0.17
N LEU A 67 2.86 -9.51 0.75
CA LEU A 67 4.28 -9.33 0.42
C LEU A 67 4.89 -10.63 -0.12
N GLN A 68 4.70 -11.73 0.58
CA GLN A 68 5.22 -13.04 0.18
C GLN A 68 4.64 -13.48 -1.18
N GLN A 69 3.36 -13.23 -1.41
CA GLN A 69 2.71 -13.51 -2.70
C GLN A 69 3.29 -12.67 -3.85
N ALA A 70 3.76 -11.45 -3.57
CA ALA A 70 4.35 -10.57 -4.58
C ALA A 70 5.84 -10.84 -4.84
N GLU A 71 6.56 -11.42 -3.87
CA GLU A 71 8.00 -11.72 -3.99
C GLU A 71 8.29 -12.76 -5.07
N GLY A 72 7.45 -13.79 -5.21
CA GLY A 72 7.59 -14.81 -6.26
C GLY A 72 7.57 -14.22 -7.67
N PRO A 73 6.47 -13.56 -8.09
CA PRO A 73 6.36 -12.87 -9.39
C PRO A 73 7.51 -11.91 -9.64
N LYS A 74 7.92 -11.16 -8.62
CA LYS A 74 9.07 -10.26 -8.72
C LYS A 74 10.36 -11.01 -9.02
N ALA A 75 10.65 -12.09 -8.28
CA ALA A 75 11.86 -12.89 -8.47
C ALA A 75 11.91 -13.50 -9.88
N ASP A 76 10.80 -14.09 -10.34
CA ASP A 76 10.68 -14.66 -11.69
C ASP A 76 10.85 -13.59 -12.78
N ALA A 77 10.28 -12.39 -12.60
CA ALA A 77 10.41 -11.29 -13.55
C ALA A 77 11.83 -10.75 -13.68
N VAL A 78 12.68 -10.91 -12.66
CA VAL A 78 14.09 -10.46 -12.67
C VAL A 78 15.11 -11.60 -12.80
N GLY A 79 14.65 -12.85 -12.91
CA GLY A 79 15.52 -14.02 -13.05
C GLY A 79 16.34 -14.37 -11.81
N ALA A 80 15.80 -14.13 -10.61
CA ALA A 80 16.43 -14.43 -9.32
C ALA A 80 15.95 -15.77 -8.71
#